data_AF-A0A292PK09-F1
#
_entry.id   AF-A0A292PK09-F1
#
_cell.length_a   1.000
_cell.length_b   1.000
_cell.length_c   1.000
_cell.angle_alpha   90.00
_cell.angle_beta   90.00
_cell.angle_gamma   90.00
#
_symmetry.space_group_name_H-M   'P 1'
#
loop_
_entity.id
_entity.type
_entity.pdbx_description
1 polymer ?
#
loop_
_entity_poly.entity_id
_entity_poly.type
_entity_poly.pdbx_seq_one_letter_code
_entity_poly.pdbx_strand_id
1 'polypeptide(L)'
;MMALTLAEHSNEPVDILKVLKMLLIHDLVEIDSGDVFLYDTIVNHDNTEAERKAAERIFGLLPTKQAEEFVAIWEEFETGDTAEARFARSMDRFEPILQNVSNQGGTWTEHNVPYDTVMDKTRKIEHGSKTIWDFTETLIDDSVLKGYIKKTDQE
;
A
#
# COMPACT_ATOMS: atom_id res chain seq x y z
N MET A 1 -11.22 7.35 3.40
CA MET A 1 -12.62 6.83 3.38
C MET A 1 -12.64 5.31 3.36
N MET A 2 -11.85 4.63 2.51
CA MET A 2 -11.82 3.16 2.39
C MET A 2 -11.67 2.43 3.73
N ALA A 3 -10.65 2.78 4.54
CA ALA A 3 -10.41 2.10 5.82
C ALA A 3 -11.62 2.12 6.76
N LEU A 4 -12.32 3.26 6.86
CA LEU A 4 -13.54 3.39 7.67
C LEU A 4 -14.68 2.51 7.15
N THR A 5 -14.89 2.50 5.83
CA THR A 5 -15.98 1.76 5.19
C THR A 5 -15.74 0.25 5.23
N LEU A 6 -14.48 -0.18 5.09
CA LEU A 6 -14.12 -1.59 4.93
C LEU A 6 -13.59 -2.23 6.21
N ALA A 7 -13.65 -1.54 7.35
CA ALA A 7 -13.09 -2.00 8.62
C ALA A 7 -13.61 -3.38 9.05
N GLU A 8 -14.87 -3.70 8.75
CA GLU A 8 -15.47 -5.00 9.09
C GLU A 8 -14.87 -6.20 8.33
N HIS A 9 -14.10 -5.92 7.28
CA HIS A 9 -13.41 -6.94 6.48
C HIS A 9 -11.98 -7.19 6.93
N SER A 10 -11.49 -6.56 8.01
CA SER A 10 -10.17 -6.87 8.56
C SER A 10 -10.12 -8.32 9.06
N ASN A 11 -8.99 -8.99 8.88
CA ASN A 11 -8.80 -10.37 9.36
C ASN A 11 -8.92 -10.49 10.89
N GLU A 12 -8.50 -9.44 11.59
CA GLU A 12 -8.52 -9.32 13.05
C GLU A 12 -9.19 -8.00 13.43
N PRO A 13 -9.77 -7.88 14.63
CA PRO A 13 -10.24 -6.58 15.13
C PRO A 13 -9.12 -5.55 15.14
N VAL A 14 -9.37 -4.36 14.60
CA VAL A 14 -8.39 -3.27 14.53
C VAL A 14 -8.89 -2.03 15.24
N ASP A 15 -8.00 -1.28 15.88
CA ASP A 15 -8.31 0.11 16.26
C ASP A 15 -8.32 0.98 15.00
N ILE A 16 -9.53 1.30 14.53
CA ILE A 16 -9.70 2.08 13.29
C ILE A 16 -9.11 3.50 13.40
N LEU A 17 -9.07 4.11 14.60
CA LEU A 17 -8.47 5.43 14.76
C LEU A 17 -6.95 5.36 14.59
N LYS A 18 -6.33 4.28 15.07
CA LYS A 18 -4.90 4.04 14.85
C LYS A 18 -4.58 3.79 13.38
N VAL A 19 -5.37 2.95 12.70
CA VAL A 19 -5.26 2.72 11.24
C VAL A 19 -5.37 4.05 10.46
N LEU A 20 -6.33 4.90 10.82
CA LEU A 20 -6.48 6.21 10.18
C LEU A 20 -5.27 7.11 10.42
N LYS A 21 -4.75 7.20 11.66
CA LYS A 21 -3.53 7.96 11.94
C LYS A 21 -2.36 7.47 11.07
N MET A 22 -2.20 6.15 10.99
CA MET A 22 -1.15 5.49 10.22
C MET A 22 -1.23 5.87 8.74
N LEU A 23 -2.39 5.69 8.11
CA LEU A 23 -2.61 6.04 6.70
C LEU A 23 -2.48 7.55 6.42
N LEU A 24 -2.79 8.41 7.38
CA LEU A 24 -2.63 9.86 7.20
C LEU A 24 -1.17 10.32 7.18
N ILE A 25 -0.26 9.54 7.78
CA ILE A 25 1.15 9.95 7.95
C ILE A 25 2.16 9.08 7.21
N HIS A 26 1.77 7.90 6.70
CA HIS A 26 2.73 6.92 6.15
C HIS A 26 3.65 7.51 5.06
N ASP A 27 3.08 8.21 4.08
CA ASP A 27 3.84 8.81 2.97
C ASP A 27 4.43 10.20 3.28
N LEU A 28 4.29 10.73 4.51
CA LEU A 28 4.87 12.06 4.80
C LEU A 28 6.39 12.07 4.65
N VAL A 29 7.05 10.92 4.81
CA VAL A 29 8.49 10.76 4.60
C VAL A 29 8.91 11.05 3.16
N GLU A 30 8.02 10.84 2.19
CA GLU A 30 8.26 11.05 0.75
C GLU A 30 8.50 12.52 0.39
N ILE A 31 8.14 13.46 1.28
CA ILE A 31 8.52 14.88 1.14
C ILE A 31 10.04 15.03 0.95
N ASP A 32 10.83 14.18 1.61
CA ASP A 32 12.29 14.20 1.50
C ASP A 32 12.86 12.99 0.75
N SER A 33 12.32 11.79 0.96
CA SER A 33 12.86 10.57 0.35
C SER A 33 12.49 10.43 -1.12
N GLY A 34 11.43 11.15 -1.56
CA GLY A 34 10.77 10.93 -2.84
C GLY A 34 9.86 9.70 -2.82
N ASP A 35 8.90 9.68 -3.74
CA ASP A 35 8.03 8.54 -4.01
C ASP A 35 8.76 7.51 -4.91
N VAL A 36 8.62 6.22 -4.57
CA VAL A 36 9.13 5.11 -5.35
C VAL A 36 7.96 4.34 -5.93
N PHE A 37 7.81 4.44 -7.26
CA PHE A 37 6.73 3.77 -7.98
C PHE A 37 6.67 2.26 -7.67
N LEU A 38 5.50 1.76 -7.25
CA LEU A 38 5.29 0.38 -6.77
C LEU A 38 5.82 -0.72 -7.70
N TYR A 39 5.69 -0.52 -9.01
CA TYR A 39 6.11 -1.46 -10.06
C TYR A 39 7.49 -1.14 -10.66
N ASP A 40 8.22 -0.18 -10.08
CA ASP A 40 9.61 0.09 -10.46
C ASP A 40 10.47 -1.13 -10.11
N THR A 41 11.26 -1.56 -11.08
CA THR A 41 12.18 -2.71 -11.00
C THR A 41 13.65 -2.28 -10.87
N ILE A 42 13.92 -0.97 -10.99
CA ILE A 42 15.25 -0.36 -10.98
C ILE A 42 15.55 0.23 -9.60
N VAL A 43 14.56 0.87 -8.97
CA VAL A 43 14.73 1.44 -7.63
C VAL A 43 14.47 0.36 -6.57
N ASN A 44 15.42 0.22 -5.65
CA ASN A 44 15.25 -0.66 -4.50
C ASN A 44 14.20 -0.06 -3.55
N HIS A 45 13.16 -0.83 -3.24
CA HIS A 45 12.11 -0.47 -2.29
C HIS A 45 12.57 -0.57 -0.83
N ASP A 46 13.81 -0.99 -0.57
CA ASP A 46 14.41 -1.04 0.77
C ASP A 46 15.10 0.29 1.17
N ASN A 47 14.62 1.46 0.72
CA ASN A 47 15.23 2.77 0.99
C ASN A 47 15.02 3.27 2.44
N THR A 48 14.98 2.32 3.37
CA THR A 48 14.66 2.47 4.80
C THR A 48 15.51 3.50 5.51
N GLU A 49 16.78 3.70 5.14
CA GLU A 49 17.63 4.71 5.80
C GLU A 49 17.25 6.15 5.41
N ALA A 50 16.91 6.38 4.13
CA ALA A 50 16.48 7.70 3.66
C ALA A 50 15.11 8.06 4.25
N GLU A 51 14.18 7.12 4.23
CA GLU A 51 12.84 7.27 4.82
C GLU A 51 12.93 7.47 6.34
N ARG A 52 13.80 6.72 7.04
CA ARG A 52 13.99 6.93 8.49
C ARG A 52 14.51 8.33 8.80
N LYS A 53 15.48 8.83 8.02
CA LYS A 53 16.00 10.21 8.18
C LYS A 53 14.91 11.24 7.90
N ALA A 54 14.07 11.01 6.89
CA ALA A 54 12.93 11.86 6.59
C ALA A 54 11.92 11.87 7.74
N ALA A 55 11.56 10.70 8.29
CA ALA A 55 10.68 10.56 9.45
C ALA A 55 11.23 11.33 10.66
N GLU A 56 12.52 11.20 10.97
CA GLU A 56 13.16 11.94 12.07
C GLU A 56 13.09 13.45 11.88
N ARG A 57 13.41 13.91 10.66
CA ARG A 57 13.42 15.35 10.37
C ARG A 57 12.01 15.92 10.40
N ILE A 58 11.05 15.25 9.76
CA ILE A 58 9.69 15.75 9.55
C ILE A 58 8.88 15.66 10.84
N PHE A 59 8.82 14.48 11.47
CA PHE A 59 8.10 14.33 12.74
C PHE A 59 8.82 15.05 13.88
N GLY A 60 10.14 15.20 13.80
CA GLY A 60 10.93 16.00 14.75
C GLY A 60 10.61 17.50 14.76
N LEU A 61 9.81 18.01 13.81
CA LEU A 61 9.26 19.37 13.87
C LEU A 61 8.17 19.53 14.93
N LEU A 62 7.59 18.42 15.41
CA LEU A 62 6.55 18.39 16.43
C LEU A 62 7.16 18.44 17.84
N PRO A 63 6.37 18.80 18.87
CA PRO A 63 6.74 18.56 20.27
C PRO A 63 7.20 17.12 20.50
N THR A 64 8.23 16.92 21.32
CA THR A 64 8.93 15.63 21.51
C THR A 64 8.01 14.43 21.63
N LYS A 65 6.98 14.50 22.49
CA LYS A 65 6.03 13.40 22.69
C LYS A 65 5.24 13.04 21.42
N GLN A 66 4.83 14.04 20.64
CA GLN A 66 4.11 13.81 19.39
C GLN A 66 5.04 13.27 18.30
N ALA A 67 6.28 13.78 18.24
CA ALA A 67 7.29 13.28 17.33
C ALA A 67 7.56 11.78 17.57
N GLU A 68 7.78 11.40 18.82
CA GLU A 68 8.00 10.00 19.23
C GLU A 68 6.79 9.11 18.89
N GLU A 69 5.56 9.58 19.14
CA GLU A 69 4.34 8.85 18.75
C GLU A 69 4.25 8.63 17.24
N PHE A 70 4.54 9.66 16.44
CA PHE A 70 4.39 9.59 14.98
C PHE A 70 5.47 8.73 14.34
N VAL A 71 6.71 8.83 14.82
CA VAL A 71 7.80 7.93 14.41
C VAL A 71 7.42 6.48 14.71
N ALA A 72 6.91 6.19 15.91
CA ALA A 72 6.51 4.82 16.27
C ALA A 72 5.35 4.29 15.41
N ILE A 73 4.34 5.13 15.11
CA ILE A 73 3.22 4.74 14.24
C ILE A 73 3.70 4.49 12.80
N TRP A 74 4.59 5.34 12.29
CA TRP A 74 5.18 5.16 10.96
C TRP A 74 6.03 3.89 10.90
N GLU A 75 6.91 3.66 11.88
CA GLU A 75 7.71 2.41 11.95
C GLU A 75 6.81 1.17 12.01
N GLU A 76 5.70 1.22 12.75
CA GLU A 76 4.73 0.13 12.81
C GLU A 76 4.06 -0.14 11.45
N PHE A 77 3.76 0.90 10.67
CA PHE A 77 3.27 0.75 9.29
C PHE A 77 4.30 0.03 8.42
N GLU A 78 5.56 0.44 8.49
CA GLU A 78 6.64 -0.11 7.67
C GLU A 78 6.86 -1.60 7.93
N THR A 79 6.92 -2.00 9.21
CA THR A 79 7.09 -3.41 9.56
C THR A 79 5.89 -4.25 9.16
N GLY A 80 4.67 -3.74 9.35
CA GLY A 80 3.45 -4.48 9.00
C GLY A 80 3.16 -5.66 9.94
N ASP A 81 3.70 -5.65 11.15
CA ASP A 81 3.61 -6.78 12.09
C ASP A 81 2.33 -6.78 12.94
N THR A 82 1.64 -5.65 13.04
CA THR A 82 0.39 -5.52 13.81
C THR A 82 -0.84 -5.71 12.93
N ALA A 83 -1.99 -6.01 13.54
CA ALA A 83 -3.25 -6.12 12.82
C ALA A 83 -3.62 -4.80 12.12
N GLU A 84 -3.40 -3.68 12.81
CA GLU A 84 -3.61 -2.34 12.26
C GLU A 84 -2.71 -2.06 11.07
N ALA A 85 -1.41 -2.37 11.17
CA ALA A 85 -0.48 -2.13 10.08
C ALA A 85 -0.76 -3.02 8.87
N ARG A 86 -1.05 -4.31 9.08
CA ARG A 86 -1.48 -5.21 7.99
C ARG A 86 -2.72 -4.67 7.29
N PHE A 87 -3.71 -4.22 8.04
CA PHE A 87 -4.94 -3.68 7.47
C PHE A 87 -4.71 -2.35 6.74
N ALA A 88 -3.95 -1.42 7.32
CA ALA A 88 -3.56 -0.16 6.68
C ALA A 88 -2.84 -0.41 5.35
N ARG A 89 -1.80 -1.25 5.35
CA ARG A 89 -1.03 -1.63 4.16
C ARG A 89 -1.87 -2.33 3.09
N SER A 90 -2.95 -2.99 3.49
CA SER A 90 -3.90 -3.61 2.56
C SER A 90 -4.78 -2.56 1.90
N MET A 91 -5.20 -1.52 2.64
CA MET A 91 -5.97 -0.39 2.09
C MET A 91 -5.13 0.42 1.10
N ASP A 92 -3.91 0.73 1.50
CA ASP A 92 -2.90 1.39 0.67
C ASP A 92 -2.69 0.63 -0.65
N ARG A 93 -2.47 -0.69 -0.60
CA ARG A 93 -2.31 -1.51 -1.82
C ARG A 93 -3.56 -1.66 -2.65
N PHE A 94 -4.74 -1.66 -2.03
CA PHE A 94 -6.00 -1.90 -2.73
C PHE A 94 -6.44 -0.68 -3.55
N GLU A 95 -6.12 0.53 -3.08
CA GLU A 95 -6.54 1.77 -3.73
C GLU A 95 -6.03 1.90 -5.18
N PRO A 96 -4.72 1.69 -5.47
CA PRO A 96 -4.21 1.76 -6.83
C PRO A 96 -4.84 0.71 -7.76
N ILE A 97 -5.31 -0.42 -7.24
CA ILE A 97 -6.02 -1.43 -8.05
C ILE A 97 -7.36 -0.89 -8.51
N LEU A 98 -8.13 -0.29 -7.60
CA LEU A 98 -9.40 0.34 -7.95
C LEU A 98 -9.19 1.47 -8.96
N GLN A 99 -8.14 2.28 -8.78
CA GLN A 99 -7.79 3.34 -9.73
C GLN A 99 -7.48 2.76 -11.11
N ASN A 100 -6.59 1.79 -11.22
CA ASN A 100 -6.23 1.17 -12.50
C ASN A 100 -7.43 0.54 -13.19
N VAL A 101 -8.26 -0.22 -12.46
CA VAL A 101 -9.49 -0.82 -13.02
C VAL A 101 -10.46 0.25 -13.53
N SER A 102 -10.67 1.31 -12.75
CA SER A 102 -11.59 2.40 -13.13
C SER A 102 -11.09 3.20 -14.33
N ASN A 103 -9.77 3.25 -14.54
CA ASN A 103 -9.11 3.96 -15.63
C ASN A 103 -8.64 3.04 -16.77
N GLN A 104 -9.36 1.93 -17.02
CA GLN A 104 -9.10 1.01 -18.13
C GLN A 104 -7.64 0.51 -18.20
N GLY A 105 -7.09 0.18 -17.03
CA GLY A 105 -5.72 -0.28 -16.85
C GLY A 105 -4.73 0.80 -16.49
N GLY A 106 -5.06 2.10 -16.64
CA GLY A 106 -4.27 3.22 -16.13
C GLY A 106 -2.75 3.03 -16.24
N THR A 107 -2.09 3.03 -15.08
CA THR A 107 -0.66 2.85 -14.93
C THR A 107 -0.18 1.45 -15.37
N TRP A 108 -0.99 0.40 -15.20
CA TRP A 108 -0.66 -0.92 -15.75
C TRP A 108 -0.48 -0.89 -17.27
N THR A 109 -1.41 -0.24 -17.98
CA THR A 109 -1.35 -0.10 -19.43
C THR A 109 -0.21 0.82 -19.85
N GLU A 110 -0.07 1.97 -19.20
CA GLU A 110 0.95 2.99 -19.51
C GLU A 110 2.38 2.44 -19.40
N HIS A 111 2.65 1.67 -18.35
CA HIS A 111 3.98 1.09 -18.10
C HIS A 111 4.11 -0.37 -18.53
N ASN A 112 3.07 -0.93 -19.18
CA ASN A 112 3.02 -2.32 -19.63
C ASN A 112 3.39 -3.31 -18.50
N VAL A 113 2.80 -3.09 -17.32
CA VAL A 113 3.08 -3.86 -16.09
C VAL A 113 2.60 -5.31 -16.28
N PRO A 114 3.47 -6.34 -16.09
CA PRO A 114 3.10 -7.73 -16.25
C PRO A 114 2.13 -8.23 -15.18
N TYR A 115 1.26 -9.19 -15.54
CA TYR A 115 0.33 -9.84 -14.60
C TYR A 115 1.02 -10.37 -13.33
N ASP A 116 2.14 -11.08 -13.48
CA ASP A 116 2.85 -11.68 -12.34
C ASP A 116 3.36 -10.60 -11.39
N THR A 117 3.80 -9.45 -11.91
CA THR A 117 4.23 -8.30 -11.10
C THR A 117 3.06 -7.67 -10.34
N VAL A 118 1.89 -7.52 -10.99
CA VAL A 118 0.67 -7.05 -10.31
C VAL A 118 0.29 -8.02 -9.18
N MET A 119 0.27 -9.32 -9.46
CA MET A 119 -0.08 -10.38 -8.51
C MET A 119 0.87 -10.40 -7.29
N ASP A 120 2.18 -10.41 -7.53
CA ASP A 120 3.20 -10.47 -6.46
C ASP A 120 3.14 -9.27 -5.52
N LYS A 121 2.93 -8.06 -6.08
CA LYS A 121 2.88 -6.82 -5.29
C LYS A 121 1.59 -6.70 -4.48
N THR A 122 0.49 -7.25 -4.98
CA THR A 122 -0.86 -7.07 -4.40
C THR A 122 -1.28 -8.18 -3.47
N ARG A 123 -0.73 -9.39 -3.60
CA ARG A 123 -1.04 -10.56 -2.73
C ARG A 123 -0.92 -10.26 -1.24
N LYS A 124 -0.06 -9.31 -0.85
CA LYS A 124 0.08 -8.85 0.55
C LYS A 124 -1.19 -8.26 1.15
N ILE A 125 -2.19 -7.88 0.35
CA ILE A 125 -3.53 -7.48 0.83
C ILE A 125 -4.16 -8.59 1.68
N GLU A 126 -3.90 -9.87 1.34
CA GLU A 126 -4.44 -11.02 2.07
C GLU A 126 -4.07 -10.99 3.56
N HIS A 127 -2.91 -10.42 3.91
CA HIS A 127 -2.44 -10.34 5.29
C HIS A 127 -3.34 -9.46 6.18
N GLY A 128 -3.90 -8.37 5.64
CA GLY A 128 -4.81 -7.49 6.39
C GLY A 128 -6.28 -7.82 6.17
N SER A 129 -6.64 -8.34 5.00
CA SER A 129 -8.01 -8.76 4.70
C SER A 129 -8.06 -9.80 3.58
N LYS A 130 -8.45 -11.02 3.94
CA LYS A 130 -8.72 -12.08 2.96
C LYS A 130 -9.90 -11.71 2.05
N THR A 131 -10.97 -11.15 2.60
CA THR A 131 -12.17 -10.78 1.83
C THR A 131 -11.85 -9.75 0.75
N ILE A 132 -11.03 -8.75 1.06
CA ILE A 132 -10.62 -7.73 0.09
C ILE A 132 -9.65 -8.31 -0.92
N TRP A 133 -8.78 -9.25 -0.51
CA TRP A 133 -7.92 -9.97 -1.45
C TRP A 133 -8.73 -10.79 -2.47
N ASP A 134 -9.69 -11.60 -2.02
CA ASP A 134 -10.51 -12.43 -2.92
C ASP A 134 -11.25 -11.57 -3.97
N PHE A 135 -11.71 -10.38 -3.56
CA PHE A 135 -12.29 -9.40 -4.47
C PHE A 135 -11.25 -8.79 -5.41
N THR A 136 -10.07 -8.43 -4.89
CA THR A 136 -8.95 -7.89 -5.67
C THR A 136 -8.48 -8.86 -6.75
N GLU A 137 -8.35 -10.15 -6.43
CA GLU A 137 -7.98 -11.20 -7.39
C GLU A 137 -8.99 -11.27 -8.54
N THR A 138 -10.29 -11.21 -8.22
CA THR A 138 -11.37 -11.16 -9.22
C THR A 138 -11.24 -9.94 -10.14
N LEU A 139 -10.94 -8.76 -9.58
CA LEU A 139 -10.74 -7.54 -10.37
C LEU A 139 -9.53 -7.62 -11.31
N ILE A 140 -8.44 -8.23 -10.85
CA ILE A 140 -7.22 -8.40 -11.64
C ILE A 140 -7.49 -9.38 -12.80
N ASP A 141 -8.15 -10.51 -12.52
CA ASP A 141 -8.50 -11.49 -13.57
C ASP A 141 -9.45 -10.90 -14.62
N ASP A 142 -10.47 -10.14 -14.19
CA ASP A 142 -11.35 -9.39 -15.08
C ASP A 142 -10.58 -8.38 -15.95
N SER A 143 -9.53 -7.76 -15.38
CA SER A 143 -8.68 -6.79 -16.08
C SER A 143 -7.83 -7.46 -17.16
N VAL A 144 -7.43 -8.72 -16.98
CA VAL A 144 -6.79 -9.51 -18.03
C VAL A 144 -7.75 -9.78 -19.18
N LEU A 145 -8.98 -10.20 -18.87
CA LEU A 145 -10.01 -10.45 -19.91
C LEU A 145 -10.35 -9.19 -20.71
N LYS A 146 -10.28 -8.01 -20.08
CA LYS A 146 -10.48 -6.71 -20.72
C LYS A 146 -9.25 -6.19 -21.47
N GLY A 147 -8.10 -6.87 -21.36
CA GLY A 147 -6.85 -6.49 -22.00
C GLY A 147 -6.10 -5.33 -21.32
N TYR A 148 -6.44 -5.00 -20.08
CA TYR A 148 -5.78 -3.95 -19.28
C TYR A 148 -4.44 -4.41 -18.70
N ILE A 149 -4.32 -5.71 -18.45
CA ILE A 149 -3.08 -6.35 -17.99
C ILE A 149 -2.75 -7.46 -18.99
N LYS A 150 -1.48 -7.52 -19.41
CA LYS A 150 -1.00 -8.60 -20.28
C LYS A 150 -0.45 -9.74 -19.41
N LYS A 151 -0.91 -10.96 -19.69
CA LYS A 151 -0.18 -12.16 -19.27
C LYS A 151 0.98 -12.34 -20.23
N THR A 152 2.18 -12.53 -19.71
CA THR A 152 3.33 -12.94 -20.52
C THR A 152 2.94 -14.26 -21.16
N ASP A 153 2.87 -14.32 -22.49
CA ASP A 153 2.57 -15.56 -23.19
C ASP A 153 3.59 -16.61 -22.74
N GLN A 154 3.10 -17.75 -22.24
CA GLN A 154 3.93 -18.94 -22.11
C GLN A 154 4.18 -19.43 -23.54
N GLU A 155 5.21 -18.89 -24.20
CA GLU A 155 5.82 -19.50 -25.38
C GLU A 155 6.56 -20.79 -25.00
#